data_AF-A0A5C6BZB6-F1
#
_entry.id   AF-A0A5C6BZB6-F1
#
_cell.length_a   1.000
_cell.length_b   1.000
_cell.length_c   1.000
_cell.angle_alpha   90.00
_cell.angle_beta   90.00
_cell.angle_gamma   90.00
#
_symmetry.space_group_name_H-M   'P 1'
#
loop_
_entity.id
_entity.type
_entity.pdbx_description
1 polymer ?
#
loop_
_entity_poly.entity_id
_entity_poly.type
_entity_poly.pdbx_seq_one_letter_code
_entity_poly.pdbx_strand_id
1 'polypeptide(L)'
;MDKSLTLRARYMTVTITNRGKTPRSVRKAFNAASKEAWRQTAVYFHENLRDQRFTPEHAEAAGYTKRKGQLQPPGSKSFRSSYYGRKYRSERGGGEGKANPLQNTGETRRAVATQYRISSTSKGGRVFYSGARVFNFRQPTSRVRMNDEFSHLLETERVQLGRIYDVALDRLLNATE
;
A
#
# COMPACT_ATOMS: atom_id res chain seq x y z
N MET A 1 21.52 2.69 -11.11
CA MET A 1 20.32 3.09 -11.87
C MET A 1 19.10 2.73 -11.04
N ASP A 2 18.71 3.64 -10.14
CA ASP A 2 17.47 3.50 -9.37
C ASP A 2 16.28 3.65 -10.31
N LYS A 3 15.49 2.57 -10.43
CA LYS A 3 14.25 2.61 -11.20
C LYS A 3 13.16 3.17 -10.29
N SER A 4 13.01 4.49 -10.36
CA SER A 4 11.95 5.24 -9.72
C SER A 4 10.56 4.71 -10.08
N LEU A 5 9.75 4.50 -9.04
CA LEU A 5 8.33 4.15 -9.05
C LEU A 5 7.52 5.09 -9.96
N THR A 6 6.94 4.54 -11.03
CA THR A 6 5.91 5.24 -11.80
C THR A 6 4.54 4.94 -11.19
N LEU A 7 4.02 5.88 -10.41
CA LEU A 7 2.65 5.91 -9.91
C LEU A 7 1.69 6.24 -11.07
N ARG A 8 0.89 5.26 -11.52
CA ARG A 8 -0.31 5.53 -12.32
C ARG A 8 -1.55 5.04 -11.58
N ALA A 9 -2.25 5.98 -10.92
CA ALA A 9 -3.67 6.11 -10.60
C ALA A 9 -4.57 4.91 -10.17
N ARG A 10 -4.16 3.64 -10.25
CA ARG A 10 -5.04 2.47 -9.99
C ARG A 10 -4.36 1.24 -9.38
N TYR A 11 -3.05 1.27 -9.16
CA TYR A 11 -2.30 0.11 -8.70
C TYR A 11 -1.13 0.51 -7.83
N MET A 12 -0.87 -0.31 -6.81
CA MET A 12 0.38 -0.23 -6.07
C MET A 12 1.40 -1.14 -6.77
N THR A 13 2.59 -0.61 -7.03
CA THR A 13 3.70 -1.40 -7.58
C THR A 13 4.71 -1.65 -6.49
N VAL A 14 5.10 -2.91 -6.31
CA VAL A 14 6.26 -3.29 -5.52
C VAL A 14 7.43 -3.43 -6.47
N THR A 15 8.47 -2.61 -6.30
CA THR A 15 9.72 -2.65 -7.06
C THR A 15 10.89 -2.79 -6.10
N ILE A 16 11.78 -3.75 -6.36
CA ILE A 16 12.98 -4.05 -5.57
C ILE A 16 14.18 -3.93 -6.52
N THR A 17 15.32 -3.53 -5.98
CA THR A 17 16.59 -3.35 -6.70
C THR A 17 17.12 -4.69 -7.21
N ASN A 18 17.59 -4.72 -8.46
CA ASN A 18 17.84 -5.96 -9.19
C ASN A 18 19.24 -6.56 -8.89
N ARG A 19 19.35 -7.89 -8.74
CA ARG A 19 20.58 -8.65 -8.36
C ARG A 19 21.67 -8.75 -9.47
N GLY A 20 21.68 -7.87 -10.48
CA GLY A 20 22.70 -7.85 -11.54
C GLY A 20 22.27 -8.48 -12.88
N LYS A 21 23.23 -8.77 -13.77
CA LYS A 21 22.96 -9.31 -15.13
C LYS A 21 22.90 -10.85 -15.11
N THR A 22 21.75 -11.40 -15.46
CA THR A 22 21.56 -12.85 -15.65
C THR A 22 22.13 -13.32 -17.01
N PRO A 23 22.89 -14.44 -17.09
CA PRO A 23 23.36 -15.00 -18.36
C PRO A 23 22.20 -15.34 -19.32
N ARG A 24 22.44 -15.24 -20.63
CA ARG A 24 21.38 -15.42 -21.65
C ARG A 24 20.75 -16.81 -21.62
N SER A 25 21.52 -17.85 -21.32
CA SER A 25 21.09 -19.26 -21.28
C SER A 25 20.00 -19.51 -20.24
N VAL A 26 20.19 -19.01 -19.02
CA VAL A 26 19.25 -19.20 -17.89
C VAL A 26 18.19 -18.10 -17.77
N ARG A 27 18.23 -17.09 -18.65
CA ARG A 27 17.35 -15.91 -18.60
C ARG A 27 15.86 -16.25 -18.66
N LYS A 28 15.46 -17.27 -19.42
CA LYS A 28 14.05 -17.68 -19.54
C LYS A 28 13.54 -18.24 -18.21
N ALA A 29 14.28 -19.18 -17.61
CA ALA A 29 13.97 -19.76 -16.30
C ALA A 29 13.96 -18.67 -15.21
N PHE A 30 14.99 -17.83 -15.17
CA PHE A 30 15.07 -16.73 -14.22
C PHE A 30 13.89 -15.75 -14.33
N ASN A 31 13.49 -15.37 -15.55
CA ASN A 31 12.36 -14.47 -15.74
C ASN A 31 11.03 -15.10 -15.28
N ALA A 32 10.84 -16.40 -15.51
CA ALA A 32 9.66 -17.12 -15.06
C ALA A 32 9.63 -17.19 -13.52
N ALA A 33 10.73 -17.62 -12.90
CA ALA A 33 10.88 -17.66 -11.44
C ALA A 33 10.70 -16.27 -10.82
N SER A 34 11.32 -15.23 -11.39
CA SER A 34 11.15 -13.84 -10.96
C SER A 34 9.71 -13.37 -11.04
N LYS A 35 9.01 -13.66 -12.14
CA LYS A 35 7.60 -13.29 -12.29
C LYS A 35 6.73 -13.94 -11.21
N GLU A 36 7.02 -15.17 -10.86
CA GLU A 36 6.29 -15.91 -9.83
C GLU A 36 6.65 -15.42 -8.40
N ALA A 37 7.94 -15.19 -8.10
CA ALA A 37 8.37 -14.57 -6.86
C ALA A 37 7.72 -13.19 -6.64
N TRP A 38 7.63 -12.39 -7.70
CA TRP A 38 6.91 -11.11 -7.67
C TRP A 38 5.41 -11.26 -7.42
N ARG A 39 4.79 -12.33 -7.93
CA ARG A 39 3.39 -12.64 -7.66
C ARG A 39 3.19 -12.96 -6.19
N GLN A 40 4.03 -13.81 -5.62
CA GLN A 40 3.97 -14.19 -4.19
C GLN A 40 4.21 -12.98 -3.28
N THR A 41 5.15 -12.11 -3.63
CA THR A 41 5.41 -10.86 -2.90
C THR A 41 4.18 -9.93 -2.91
N ALA A 42 3.51 -9.82 -4.05
CA ALA A 42 2.29 -9.02 -4.18
C ALA A 42 1.10 -9.62 -3.41
N VAL A 43 0.99 -10.96 -3.35
CA VAL A 43 0.02 -11.67 -2.50
C VAL A 43 0.28 -11.37 -1.02
N TYR A 44 1.53 -11.55 -0.57
CA TYR A 44 1.91 -11.27 0.81
C TYR A 44 1.57 -9.84 1.22
N PHE A 45 1.90 -8.87 0.36
CA PHE A 45 1.54 -7.47 0.57
C PHE A 45 0.03 -7.31 0.78
N HIS A 46 -0.78 -7.88 -0.11
CA HIS A 46 -2.23 -7.76 -0.07
C HIS A 46 -2.82 -8.33 1.23
N GLU A 47 -2.31 -9.48 1.66
CA GLU A 47 -2.83 -10.22 2.81
C GLU A 47 -2.37 -9.62 4.15
N ASN A 48 -1.11 -9.19 4.25
CA ASN A 48 -0.48 -8.87 5.54
C ASN A 48 -0.27 -7.37 5.76
N LEU A 49 -0.04 -6.61 4.68
CA LEU A 49 0.38 -5.22 4.78
C LEU A 49 -0.76 -4.25 4.43
N ARG A 50 -1.64 -4.59 3.46
CA ARG A 50 -2.72 -3.71 2.99
C ARG A 50 -3.50 -3.02 4.12
N ASP A 51 -3.90 -3.75 5.14
CA ASP A 51 -4.77 -3.20 6.20
C ASP A 51 -4.09 -2.13 7.06
N GLN A 52 -2.77 -2.22 7.21
CA GLN A 52 -2.00 -1.26 7.99
C GLN A 52 -2.16 0.16 7.43
N ARG A 53 -2.39 0.31 6.12
CA ARG A 53 -2.55 1.62 5.46
C ARG A 53 -3.75 2.42 5.97
N PHE A 54 -4.71 1.74 6.58
CA PHE A 54 -5.90 2.36 7.14
C PHE A 54 -5.71 2.80 8.59
N THR A 55 -4.62 2.40 9.26
CA THR A 55 -4.42 2.68 10.68
C THR A 55 -3.72 4.04 10.90
N PRO A 56 -3.96 4.70 12.04
CA PRO A 56 -3.28 5.95 12.36
C PRO A 56 -1.75 5.79 12.49
N GLU A 57 -1.28 4.65 12.98
CA GLU A 57 0.14 4.37 13.23
C GLU A 57 0.93 4.34 11.92
N HIS A 58 0.39 3.67 10.90
CA HIS A 58 0.99 3.69 9.57
C HIS A 58 0.89 5.09 8.93
N ALA A 59 -0.22 5.80 9.15
CA ALA A 59 -0.39 7.16 8.64
C ALA A 59 0.70 8.11 9.13
N GLU A 60 1.04 7.99 10.41
CA GLU A 60 2.10 8.76 11.04
C GLU A 60 3.47 8.37 10.48
N ALA A 61 3.78 7.07 10.45
CA ALA A 61 5.04 6.57 9.91
C ALA A 61 5.24 6.91 8.43
N ALA A 62 4.16 6.89 7.63
CA ALA A 62 4.18 7.17 6.19
C ALA A 62 4.04 8.67 5.87
N GLY A 63 3.93 9.54 6.89
CA GLY A 63 3.84 10.98 6.70
C GLY A 63 2.58 11.44 5.96
N TYR A 64 1.42 10.81 6.22
CA TYR A 64 0.15 11.22 5.61
C TYR A 64 -0.18 12.68 5.93
N THR A 65 -0.89 13.33 5.02
CA THR A 65 -1.24 14.75 5.20
C THR A 65 -2.22 14.89 6.35
N LYS A 66 -1.85 15.67 7.38
CA LYS A 66 -2.71 15.96 8.53
C LYS A 66 -4.05 16.56 8.06
N ARG A 67 -5.15 16.01 8.55
CA ARG A 67 -6.51 16.51 8.24
C ARG A 67 -6.78 17.78 9.05
N LYS A 68 -7.59 18.72 8.52
CA LYS A 68 -7.88 20.02 9.17
C LYS A 68 -8.26 19.91 10.66
N GLY A 69 -9.04 18.88 11.03
CA GLY A 69 -9.44 18.66 12.42
C GLY A 69 -8.34 18.13 13.34
N GLN A 70 -7.28 17.49 12.81
CA GLN A 70 -6.09 17.09 13.60
C GLN A 70 -5.24 18.29 14.02
N LEU A 71 -5.39 19.43 13.35
CA LEU A 71 -4.66 20.66 13.67
C LEU A 71 -5.32 21.44 14.81
N GLN A 72 -6.50 21.02 15.27
CA GLN A 72 -7.25 21.69 16.33
C GLN A 72 -6.93 21.05 17.68
N PRO A 73 -6.90 21.82 18.78
CA PRO A 73 -6.72 21.27 20.12
C PRO A 73 -7.79 20.22 20.44
N PRO A 74 -7.43 19.03 20.94
CA PRO A 74 -8.38 18.04 21.40
C PRO A 74 -9.37 18.64 22.40
N GLY A 75 -10.65 18.29 22.29
CA GLY A 75 -11.70 18.79 23.21
C GLY A 75 -12.29 20.16 22.87
N SER A 76 -11.65 20.95 21.99
CA SER A 76 -12.22 22.23 21.53
C SER A 76 -13.53 22.04 20.75
N LYS A 77 -14.39 23.08 20.72
CA LYS A 77 -15.64 23.07 19.94
C LYS A 77 -15.35 22.86 18.44
N SER A 78 -14.28 23.46 17.92
CA SER A 78 -13.82 23.30 16.53
C SER A 78 -13.33 21.88 16.23
N PHE A 79 -12.61 21.24 17.16
CA PHE A 79 -12.24 19.82 17.03
C PHE A 79 -13.49 18.94 16.99
N ARG A 80 -14.38 19.08 17.99
CA ARG A 80 -15.60 18.25 18.10
C ARG A 80 -16.50 18.38 16.87
N SER A 81 -16.64 19.60 16.33
CA SER A 81 -17.45 19.84 15.13
C SER A 81 -16.74 19.44 13.82
N SER A 82 -15.41 19.29 13.82
CA SER A 82 -14.67 18.88 12.62
C SER A 82 -15.01 17.46 12.17
N TYR A 83 -14.84 17.20 10.87
CA TYR A 83 -14.98 15.84 10.32
C TYR A 83 -14.08 14.83 11.04
N TYR A 84 -12.84 15.21 11.36
CA TYR A 84 -11.91 14.36 12.10
C TYR A 84 -12.39 14.08 13.53
N GLY A 85 -12.85 15.09 14.27
CA GLY A 85 -13.34 14.89 15.64
C GLY A 85 -14.69 14.15 15.73
N ARG A 86 -15.54 14.24 14.70
CA ARG A 86 -16.72 13.35 14.57
C ARG A 86 -16.29 11.91 14.34
N LYS A 87 -15.29 11.71 13.49
CA LYS A 87 -14.74 10.40 13.16
C LYS A 87 -14.01 9.74 14.33
N TYR A 88 -13.27 10.54 15.09
CA TYR A 88 -12.58 10.15 16.32
C TYR A 88 -13.53 9.60 17.39
N ARG A 89 -14.79 10.08 17.40
CA ARG A 89 -15.86 9.63 18.31
C ARG A 89 -16.75 8.54 17.71
N SER A 90 -16.59 8.24 16.43
CA SER A 90 -17.43 7.30 15.69
C SER A 90 -16.78 5.92 15.71
N GLU A 91 -17.53 4.92 16.14
CA GLU A 91 -17.12 3.50 16.08
C GLU A 91 -16.72 3.09 14.65
N ARG A 92 -17.43 3.59 13.64
CA ARG A 92 -17.18 3.25 12.22
C ARG A 92 -15.92 3.89 11.64
N GLY A 93 -15.51 5.03 12.21
CA GLY A 93 -14.42 5.88 11.72
C GLY A 93 -13.06 5.61 12.36
N GLY A 94 -13.03 4.79 13.40
CA GLY A 94 -11.83 4.43 14.15
C GLY A 94 -12.15 4.02 15.59
N GLY A 95 -13.20 4.57 16.20
CA GLY A 95 -13.60 4.27 17.58
C GLY A 95 -12.53 4.63 18.61
N GLU A 96 -12.89 4.66 19.90
CA GLU A 96 -11.92 4.54 21.03
C GLU A 96 -10.77 5.58 21.04
N GLY A 97 -11.00 6.75 20.46
CA GLY A 97 -9.98 7.79 20.39
C GLY A 97 -8.96 7.60 19.27
N LYS A 98 -9.31 6.88 18.22
CA LYS A 98 -8.57 6.77 16.96
C LYS A 98 -9.42 7.22 15.78
N ALA A 99 -8.78 7.80 14.78
CA ALA A 99 -9.46 8.21 13.54
C ALA A 99 -8.63 7.76 12.33
N ASN A 100 -9.10 6.69 11.69
CA ASN A 100 -8.42 6.00 10.59
C ASN A 100 -8.37 6.90 9.35
N PRO A 101 -7.21 7.36 8.86
CA PRO A 101 -7.12 8.43 7.86
C PRO A 101 -7.86 8.16 6.54
N LEU A 102 -7.91 6.89 6.11
CA LEU A 102 -8.46 6.46 4.81
C LEU A 102 -9.83 5.77 4.90
N GLN A 103 -10.41 5.66 6.10
CA GLN A 103 -11.64 4.90 6.34
C GLN A 103 -12.74 5.79 6.90
N ASN A 104 -13.86 6.01 6.21
CA ASN A 104 -15.02 6.71 6.81
C ASN A 104 -16.01 5.74 7.47
N THR A 105 -16.52 4.79 6.69
CA THR A 105 -17.55 3.80 7.07
C THR A 105 -17.03 2.36 7.10
N GLY A 106 -15.76 2.15 6.71
CA GLY A 106 -15.19 0.81 6.51
C GLY A 106 -15.48 0.18 5.14
N GLU A 107 -16.38 0.76 4.34
CA GLU A 107 -16.73 0.24 3.00
C GLU A 107 -15.52 0.18 2.07
N THR A 108 -14.71 1.23 2.00
CA THR A 108 -13.51 1.23 1.16
C THR A 108 -12.50 0.18 1.61
N ARG A 109 -12.31 0.01 2.92
CA ARG A 109 -11.41 -1.04 3.46
C ARG A 109 -11.90 -2.43 3.05
N ARG A 110 -13.21 -2.71 3.20
CA ARG A 110 -13.84 -3.96 2.75
C ARG A 110 -13.72 -4.15 1.23
N ALA A 111 -13.98 -3.12 0.44
CA ALA A 111 -13.89 -3.17 -1.01
C ALA A 111 -12.45 -3.41 -1.49
N VAL A 112 -11.45 -2.83 -0.84
CA VAL A 112 -10.02 -3.09 -1.15
C VAL A 112 -9.63 -4.52 -0.79
N ALA A 113 -10.21 -5.11 0.25
CA ALA A 113 -9.97 -6.51 0.63
C ALA A 113 -10.59 -7.51 -0.36
N THR A 114 -11.76 -7.22 -0.94
CA THR A 114 -12.47 -8.18 -1.80
C THR A 114 -12.32 -7.92 -3.30
N GLN A 115 -12.15 -6.66 -3.71
CA GLN A 115 -12.11 -6.25 -5.11
C GLN A 115 -10.68 -5.89 -5.51
N TYR A 116 -9.83 -6.92 -5.59
CA TYR A 116 -8.44 -6.77 -5.99
C TYR A 116 -8.05 -7.72 -7.13
N ARG A 117 -6.98 -7.36 -7.84
CA ARG A 117 -6.35 -8.21 -8.85
C ARG A 117 -4.84 -8.11 -8.69
N ILE A 118 -4.16 -9.25 -8.75
CA ILE A 118 -2.69 -9.31 -8.73
C ILE A 118 -2.17 -9.51 -10.15
N SER A 119 -1.10 -8.81 -10.48
CA SER A 119 -0.35 -9.01 -11.73
C SER A 119 1.14 -8.93 -11.45
N SER A 120 1.93 -9.71 -12.17
CA SER A 120 3.37 -9.71 -12.02
C SER A 120 4.08 -9.80 -13.36
N THR A 121 5.29 -9.26 -13.38
CA THR A 121 6.26 -9.37 -14.46
C THR A 121 7.60 -9.78 -13.85
N SER A 122 8.59 -10.13 -14.65
CA SER A 122 9.94 -10.38 -14.11
C SER A 122 10.59 -9.16 -13.45
N LYS A 123 10.01 -7.96 -13.60
CA LYS A 123 10.55 -6.69 -13.08
C LYS A 123 9.79 -6.15 -11.86
N GLY A 124 8.66 -6.75 -11.48
CA GLY A 124 7.84 -6.21 -10.41
C GLY A 124 6.47 -6.88 -10.28
N GLY A 125 5.94 -6.84 -9.06
CA GLY A 125 4.58 -7.22 -8.70
C GLY A 125 3.68 -6.01 -8.54
N ARG A 126 2.40 -6.16 -8.87
CA ARG A 126 1.38 -5.12 -8.74
C ARG A 126 0.10 -5.67 -8.13
N VAL A 127 -0.50 -4.88 -7.25
CA VAL A 127 -1.85 -5.11 -6.74
C VAL A 127 -2.76 -3.98 -7.19
N PHE A 128 -3.81 -4.34 -7.92
CA PHE A 128 -4.84 -3.44 -8.41
C PHE A 128 -6.02 -3.50 -7.46
N TYR A 129 -6.54 -2.34 -7.07
CA TYR A 129 -7.68 -2.25 -6.16
C TYR A 129 -8.83 -1.51 -6.84
N SER A 130 -9.75 -2.25 -7.46
CA SER A 130 -10.92 -1.64 -8.11
C SER A 130 -11.87 -1.00 -7.09
N GLY A 131 -11.89 -1.53 -5.86
CA GLY A 131 -12.62 -0.96 -4.72
C GLY A 131 -12.03 0.35 -4.17
N ALA A 132 -10.79 0.72 -4.56
CA ALA A 132 -10.10 1.93 -4.10
C ALA A 132 -10.41 3.19 -4.95
N ARG A 133 -11.41 3.15 -5.84
CA ARG A 133 -11.75 4.30 -6.72
C ARG A 133 -11.96 5.60 -5.95
N VAL A 134 -12.48 5.50 -4.72
CA VAL A 134 -12.73 6.64 -3.86
C VAL A 134 -11.46 7.44 -3.55
N PHE A 135 -10.30 6.79 -3.51
CA PHE A 135 -9.01 7.45 -3.26
C PHE A 135 -8.54 8.36 -4.39
N ASN A 136 -9.15 8.24 -5.57
CA ASN A 136 -8.89 9.11 -6.70
C ASN A 136 -9.75 10.39 -6.68
N PHE A 137 -10.79 10.46 -5.85
CA PHE A 137 -11.56 11.69 -5.71
C PHE A 137 -10.70 12.75 -5.03
N ARG A 138 -10.61 13.91 -5.68
CA ARG A 138 -9.84 15.04 -5.20
C ARG A 138 -10.76 16.18 -4.83
N GLN A 139 -10.73 16.57 -3.56
CA GLN A 139 -11.32 17.83 -3.12
C GLN A 139 -10.41 18.97 -3.62
N PRO A 140 -10.91 19.93 -4.42
CA PRO A 140 -10.06 20.98 -5.01
C PRO A 140 -9.29 21.82 -3.98
N THR A 141 -9.90 22.02 -2.80
CA THR A 141 -9.35 22.82 -1.70
C THR A 141 -8.42 22.04 -0.77
N SER A 142 -8.27 20.73 -0.98
CA SER A 142 -7.42 19.88 -0.15
C SER A 142 -6.12 19.52 -0.86
N ARG A 143 -5.01 19.58 -0.11
CA ARG A 143 -3.71 19.05 -0.56
C ARG A 143 -3.62 17.53 -0.42
N VAL A 144 -4.58 16.91 0.26
CA VAL A 144 -4.62 15.46 0.50
C VAL A 144 -4.76 14.71 -0.82
N ARG A 145 -3.84 13.76 -1.04
CA ARG A 145 -3.91 12.79 -2.13
C ARG A 145 -4.02 11.39 -1.56
N MET A 146 -5.26 10.92 -1.37
CA MET A 146 -5.52 9.63 -0.71
C MET A 146 -4.90 8.44 -1.45
N ASN A 147 -4.80 8.50 -2.78
CA ASN A 147 -4.14 7.46 -3.57
C ASN A 147 -2.64 7.38 -3.25
N ASP A 148 -1.97 8.54 -3.18
CA ASP A 148 -0.54 8.62 -2.89
C ASP A 148 -0.27 8.17 -1.44
N GLU A 149 -1.14 8.56 -0.51
CA GLU A 149 -1.11 8.07 0.89
C GLU A 149 -1.23 6.55 0.94
N PHE A 150 -2.28 5.98 0.33
CA PHE A 150 -2.52 4.52 0.35
C PHE A 150 -1.40 3.71 -0.33
N SER A 151 -0.76 4.28 -1.36
CA SER A 151 0.30 3.61 -2.12
C SER A 151 1.69 3.76 -1.48
N HIS A 152 1.82 4.54 -0.41
CA HIS A 152 3.09 4.75 0.24
C HIS A 152 3.56 3.46 0.95
N LEU A 153 4.82 3.08 0.70
CA LEU A 153 5.48 1.98 1.38
C LEU A 153 6.54 2.54 2.31
N LEU A 154 6.48 2.14 3.57
CA LEU A 154 7.54 2.41 4.54
C LEU A 154 8.82 1.69 4.14
N GLU A 155 9.96 2.21 4.59
CA GLU A 155 11.24 1.58 4.29
C GLU A 155 11.33 0.15 4.86
N THR A 156 10.82 -0.05 6.07
CA THR A 156 10.75 -1.37 6.72
C THR A 156 9.95 -2.39 5.90
N GLU A 157 8.85 -1.96 5.30
CA GLU A 157 8.01 -2.80 4.44
C GLU A 157 8.70 -3.11 3.12
N ARG A 158 9.43 -2.15 2.54
CA ARG A 158 10.22 -2.39 1.32
C ARG A 158 11.29 -3.44 1.56
N VAL A 159 12.01 -3.34 2.67
CA VAL A 159 13.02 -4.34 3.07
C VAL A 159 12.36 -5.71 3.29
N GLN A 160 11.22 -5.76 3.96
CA GLN A 160 10.49 -7.01 4.20
C GLN A 160 10.01 -7.67 2.89
N LEU A 161 9.40 -6.89 1.99
CA LEU A 161 8.98 -7.37 0.67
C LEU A 161 10.20 -7.81 -0.16
N GLY A 162 11.33 -7.10 -0.02
CA GLY A 162 12.66 -7.48 -0.50
C GLY A 162 13.02 -8.92 -0.15
N ARG A 163 13.01 -9.22 1.14
CA ARG A 163 13.34 -10.55 1.66
C ARG A 163 12.38 -11.63 1.18
N ILE A 164 11.09 -11.34 1.11
CA ILE A 164 10.07 -12.28 0.63
C ILE A 164 10.30 -12.63 -0.84
N TYR A 165 10.59 -11.62 -1.66
CA TYR A 165 10.93 -11.83 -3.07
C TYR A 165 12.16 -12.72 -3.21
N ASP A 166 13.22 -12.40 -2.47
CA ASP A 166 14.49 -13.13 -2.50
C ASP A 166 14.32 -14.60 -2.11
N VAL A 167 13.64 -14.87 -0.99
CA VAL A 167 13.35 -16.24 -0.53
C VAL A 167 12.52 -17.02 -1.55
N ALA A 168 11.48 -16.38 -2.12
CA ALA A 168 10.64 -17.01 -3.13
C ALA A 168 11.43 -17.31 -4.41
N LEU A 169 12.29 -16.38 -4.84
CA LEU A 169 13.12 -16.55 -6.03
C LEU A 169 14.13 -17.69 -5.86
N ASP A 170 14.86 -17.70 -4.75
CA ASP A 170 15.86 -18.74 -4.47
C ASP A 170 15.21 -20.12 -4.42
N ARG A 171 14.02 -20.24 -3.79
CA ARG A 171 13.24 -21.49 -3.78
C ARG A 171 12.83 -21.95 -5.18
N LEU A 172 12.39 -21.04 -6.03
CA LEU A 172 11.92 -21.36 -7.38
C LEU A 172 13.06 -21.73 -8.32
N LEU A 173 14.25 -21.13 -8.15
CA LEU A 173 15.43 -21.47 -8.94
C LEU A 173 16.00 -22.84 -8.54
N ASN A 174 16.07 -23.13 -7.23
CA ASN A 174 16.54 -24.42 -6.73
C ASN A 174 15.57 -25.58 -7.02
N ALA A 175 14.29 -25.30 -7.28
CA ALA A 175 13.30 -26.29 -7.68
C ALA A 175 13.32 -26.64 -9.18
N THR A 176 14.15 -25.95 -9.96
CA THR A 176 14.30 -26.18 -11.41
C THR A 176 15.57 -26.94 -11.80
N GLU A 177 16.38 -27.35 -10.81
CA GLU A 177 17.49 -28.30 -10.97
C GLU A 177 17.00 -29.73 -10.75
#